data_AF-A0A2S6WW74-F1
#
_entry.id   AF-A0A2S6WW74-F1
#
_cell.length_a   1.000
_cell.length_b   1.000
_cell.length_c   1.000
_cell.angle_alpha   90.00
_cell.angle_beta   90.00
_cell.angle_gamma   90.00
#
_symmetry.space_group_name_H-M   'P 1'
#
loop_
_entity.id
_entity.type
_entity.pdbx_description
1 polymer ?
#
loop_
_entity_poly.entity_id
_entity_poly.type
_entity_poly.pdbx_seq_one_letter_code
_entity_poly.pdbx_strand_id
1 'polypeptide(L)'
;MSLDAAVKKQIITEFGTKEGDTGSPEVQVALLSRRISDLTEHLKTHKHDHHSRRGLLILVGQRRRLLQYLAKKDIQRFRALVERLGIRRGAAGAR
;
A
#
# COMPACT_ATOMS: atom_id res chain seq x y z
N MET A 1 10.26 -6.39 -8.89
CA MET A 1 10.72 -7.22 -7.76
C MET A 1 9.53 -7.86 -7.05
N SER A 2 9.70 -9.09 -6.60
CA SER A 2 8.71 -9.82 -5.79
C SER A 2 8.91 -9.50 -4.31
N LEU A 3 7.82 -9.47 -3.55
CA LEU A 3 7.89 -9.44 -2.09
C LEU A 3 8.34 -10.82 -1.60
N ASP A 4 9.23 -10.82 -0.61
CA ASP A 4 9.61 -12.06 0.07
C ASP A 4 8.41 -12.68 0.78
N ALA A 5 8.37 -14.02 0.82
CA ALA A 5 7.24 -14.75 1.39
C ALA A 5 7.10 -14.52 2.90
N ALA A 6 8.21 -14.34 3.63
CA ALA A 6 8.19 -14.08 5.06
C ALA A 6 7.65 -12.67 5.34
N VAL A 7 8.14 -11.66 4.61
CA VAL A 7 7.66 -10.27 4.72
C VAL A 7 6.17 -10.18 4.40
N LYS A 8 5.72 -10.88 3.36
CA LYS A 8 4.29 -10.93 3.00
C LYS A 8 3.44 -11.51 4.12
N LYS A 9 3.86 -12.62 4.75
CA LYS A 9 3.14 -13.23 5.88
C LYS A 9 3.09 -12.30 7.08
N GLN A 10 4.21 -11.66 7.44
CA GLN A 10 4.26 -10.69 8.53
C GLN A 10 3.25 -9.55 8.35
N ILE A 11 3.21 -8.95 7.15
CA ILE A 11 2.26 -7.87 6.84
C ILE A 11 0.80 -8.37 6.96
N ILE A 12 0.51 -9.58 6.48
CA ILE A 12 -0.85 -10.15 6.56
C ILE A 12 -1.26 -10.33 8.03
N THR A 13 -0.38 -10.90 8.86
CA THR A 13 -0.63 -11.09 10.29
C THR A 13 -0.81 -9.76 11.02
N GLU A 14 -0.03 -8.74 10.66
CA GLU A 14 -0.03 -7.45 11.35
C GLU A 14 -1.23 -6.56 11.00
N PHE A 15 -1.71 -6.61 9.75
CA PHE A 15 -2.76 -5.73 9.22
C PHE A 15 -4.09 -6.45 8.98
N GLY A 16 -4.15 -7.77 9.15
CA GLY A 16 -5.39 -8.55 9.07
C GLY A 16 -6.38 -8.13 10.14
N THR A 17 -7.66 -8.01 9.75
CA THR A 17 -8.75 -7.69 10.68
C THR A 17 -9.28 -8.92 11.43
N LYS A 18 -8.94 -10.11 10.93
CA LYS A 18 -9.26 -11.41 11.52
C LYS A 18 -8.23 -12.44 11.08
N GLU A 19 -8.20 -13.59 11.75
CA GLU A 19 -7.37 -14.71 11.33
C GLU A 19 -7.71 -15.14 9.89
N GLY A 20 -6.67 -15.35 9.08
CA GLY A 20 -6.81 -15.71 7.67
C GLY A 20 -7.22 -14.57 6.73
N ASP A 21 -7.31 -13.33 7.22
CA ASP A 21 -7.61 -12.18 6.36
C ASP A 21 -6.46 -11.84 5.42
N THR A 22 -6.62 -12.17 4.15
CA THR A 22 -5.64 -11.89 3.08
C THR A 22 -6.10 -10.83 2.09
N GLY A 23 -7.34 -10.36 2.24
CA GLY A 23 -8.05 -9.61 1.20
C GLY A 23 -8.62 -8.27 1.65
N SER A 24 -8.59 -7.94 2.93
CA SER A 24 -9.09 -6.66 3.42
C SER A 24 -8.35 -5.47 2.81
N PRO A 25 -9.01 -4.29 2.75
CA PRO A 25 -8.37 -3.06 2.32
C PRO A 25 -7.08 -2.76 3.11
N GLU A 26 -7.05 -3.04 4.40
CA GLU A 26 -5.90 -2.84 5.28
C GLU A 26 -4.70 -3.65 4.82
N VAL A 27 -4.88 -4.98 4.66
CA VAL A 27 -3.82 -5.89 4.22
C VAL A 27 -3.33 -5.52 2.82
N GLN A 28 -4.25 -5.27 1.89
CA GLN A 28 -3.89 -4.91 0.52
C GLN A 28 -3.10 -3.58 0.46
N VAL A 29 -3.53 -2.57 1.22
CA VAL A 29 -2.85 -1.26 1.27
C VAL A 29 -1.46 -1.39 1.90
N ALA A 30 -1.32 -2.19 2.95
CA ALA A 30 -0.02 -2.44 3.59
C ALA A 30 0.95 -3.15 2.62
N LEU A 31 0.50 -4.20 1.94
CA LEU A 31 1.31 -4.92 0.92
C LEU A 31 1.72 -4.00 -0.23
N LEU A 32 0.80 -3.21 -0.76
CA LEU A 32 1.09 -2.22 -1.80
C LEU A 32 2.09 -1.18 -1.31
N SER A 33 1.96 -0.70 -0.07
CA SER A 33 2.86 0.30 0.51
C SER A 33 4.27 -0.22 0.63
N ARG A 34 4.46 -1.46 1.10
CA ARG A 34 5.78 -2.09 1.13
C ARG A 34 6.38 -2.19 -0.27
N ARG A 35 5.61 -2.69 -1.25
CA ARG A 35 6.07 -2.84 -2.64
C ARG A 35 6.42 -1.50 -3.29
N ILE A 36 5.65 -0.45 -3.00
CA ILE A 36 5.93 0.92 -3.46
C ILE A 36 7.25 1.42 -2.86
N SER A 37 7.50 1.17 -1.57
CA SER A 37 8.76 1.54 -0.90
C SER A 37 9.95 0.86 -1.57
N ASP A 38 9.89 -0.46 -1.76
CA ASP A 38 10.97 -1.25 -2.38
C ASP A 38 11.25 -0.78 -3.82
N LEU A 39 10.20 -0.56 -4.62
CA LEU A 39 10.33 -0.03 -5.99
C LEU A 39 10.88 1.39 -6.01
N THR A 40 10.53 2.21 -5.03
CA THR A 40 11.04 3.58 -4.94
C THR A 40 12.54 3.58 -4.70
N GLU A 41 13.05 2.73 -3.80
CA GLU A 41 14.48 2.58 -3.57
C GLU A 41 15.21 2.01 -4.79
N HIS A 42 14.66 0.99 -5.45
CA HIS A 42 15.20 0.46 -6.72
C HIS A 42 15.33 1.56 -7.79
N LEU A 43 14.32 2.41 -7.94
CA LEU A 43 14.37 3.50 -8.92
C LEU A 43 15.28 4.66 -8.51
N LYS A 44 15.74 4.73 -7.25
CA LYS A 44 16.79 5.69 -6.87
C LYS A 44 18.13 5.32 -7.49
N THR A 45 18.46 4.04 -7.61
CA THR A 45 19.70 3.57 -8.26
C THR A 45 19.51 3.43 -9.78
N HIS A 46 18.37 2.92 -10.22
CA HIS A 46 18.08 2.64 -11.64
C HIS A 46 17.26 3.76 -12.30
N LYS A 47 17.89 4.92 -12.53
CA LYS A 47 17.19 6.13 -13.03
C LYS A 47 16.50 5.97 -14.39
N HIS A 48 17.04 5.13 -15.27
CA HIS A 48 16.54 4.90 -16.64
C HIS A 48 15.55 3.73 -16.74
N ASP A 49 15.19 3.08 -15.64
CA ASP A 49 14.19 2.02 -15.64
C ASP A 49 12.75 2.61 -15.68
N HIS A 50 12.35 3.04 -16.87
CA HIS A 50 11.04 3.64 -17.12
C HIS A 50 9.89 2.62 -17.05
N HIS A 51 10.15 1.36 -17.36
CA HIS A 51 9.16 0.28 -17.31
C HIS A 51 8.73 -0.01 -15.87
N SER A 52 9.70 -0.13 -14.95
CA SER A 52 9.40 -0.27 -13.52
C SER A 52 8.74 0.98 -12.95
N ARG A 53 9.12 2.18 -13.41
CA ARG A 53 8.45 3.43 -13.00
C ARG A 53 6.98 3.46 -13.40
N ARG A 54 6.63 2.98 -14.60
CA ARG A 54 5.22 2.82 -15.00
C ARG A 54 4.49 1.85 -14.07
N GLY A 55 5.11 0.71 -13.73
CA GLY A 55 4.56 -0.23 -12.76
C GLY A 55 4.32 0.39 -11.38
N LEU A 56 5.27 1.19 -10.89
CA LEU A 56 5.13 1.94 -9.64
C LEU A 56 3.90 2.86 -9.66
N LEU A 57 3.69 3.64 -10.73
CA LEU A 57 2.53 4.53 -10.84
C LEU A 57 1.19 3.78 -10.81
N ILE A 58 1.13 2.59 -11.42
CA ILE A 58 -0.05 1.73 -11.37
C ILE A 58 -0.35 1.29 -9.93
N LEU A 59 0.68 0.87 -9.18
CA LEU A 59 0.54 0.45 -7.77
C LEU A 59 0.09 1.62 -6.88
N VAL A 60 0.66 2.82 -7.08
CA VAL A 60 0.25 4.03 -6.36
C VAL A 60 -1.23 4.35 -6.62
N GLY A 61 -1.66 4.26 -7.88
CA GLY A 61 -3.07 4.46 -8.26
C GLY A 61 -4.00 3.42 -7.63
N GLN A 62 -3.61 2.15 -7.60
CA GLN A 62 -4.37 1.09 -6.93
C GLN A 62 -4.51 1.34 -5.43
N ARG A 63 -3.41 1.67 -4.74
CA ARG A 63 -3.43 2.00 -3.30
C ARG A 63 -4.35 3.19 -3.02
N ARG A 64 -4.30 4.24 -3.86
CA ARG A 64 -5.19 5.40 -3.73
C ARG A 64 -6.67 5.01 -3.82
N ARG A 65 -7.06 4.16 -4.79
CA ARG A 65 -8.45 3.70 -4.93
C ARG A 65 -8.92 2.91 -3.71
N LEU A 66 -8.07 2.05 -3.15
CA LEU A 66 -8.40 1.29 -1.93
C LEU A 66 -8.57 2.20 -0.71
N LEU A 67 -7.68 3.18 -0.53
CA LEU A 67 -7.80 4.17 0.54
C LEU A 67 -9.07 5.01 0.40
N GLN A 68 -9.44 5.40 -0.83
CA GLN A 68 -10.69 6.12 -1.10
C GLN A 68 -11.92 5.27 -0.80
N TYR A 69 -11.90 3.99 -1.18
CA TYR A 69 -12.96 3.05 -0.83
C TYR A 69 -13.10 2.92 0.69
N LEU A 70 -11.99 2.72 1.40
CA LEU A 70 -11.99 2.58 2.86
C LEU A 70 -12.51 3.86 3.53
N ALA A 71 -12.05 5.04 3.09
CA ALA A 71 -12.52 6.31 3.63
C ALA A 71 -14.04 6.53 3.45
N LYS A 72 -14.61 6.09 2.31
CA LYS A 72 -16.05 6.15 2.06
C LYS A 72 -16.86 5.16 2.89
N LYS A 73 -16.28 4.01 3.22
CA LYS A 73 -16.96 2.94 3.97
C LYS A 73 -16.84 3.13 5.48
N ASP A 74 -15.65 3.48 5.95
CA ASP A 74 -15.33 3.65 7.36
C ASP A 74 -14.16 4.63 7.52
N ILE A 75 -14.49 5.84 7.97
CA ILE A 75 -13.51 6.90 8.14
C ILE A 75 -12.53 6.63 9.30
N GLN A 76 -12.93 5.86 10.32
CA GLN A 76 -12.06 5.55 11.46
C GLN A 76 -11.00 4.55 11.06
N ARG A 77 -11.40 3.47 10.35
CA ARG A 77 -10.45 2.50 9.77
C ARG A 77 -9.48 3.17 8.82
N PHE A 78 -9.95 4.08 7.97
CA PHE A 78 -9.09 4.87 7.09
C PHE A 78 -8.07 5.70 7.88
N ARG A 79 -8.50 6.45 8.91
CA ARG A 79 -7.61 7.30 9.72
C ARG A 79 -6.54 6.47 10.41
N ALA A 80 -6.94 5.38 11.08
CA ALA A 80 -6.04 4.47 11.76
C ALA A 80 -5.01 3.85 10.81
N LEU A 81 -5.45 3.38 9.64
CA LEU A 81 -4.57 2.77 8.64
C LEU A 81 -3.55 3.77 8.08
N VAL A 82 -3.99 4.99 7.77
CA VAL A 82 -3.14 6.03 7.20
C VAL A 82 -2.10 6.50 8.20
N GLU A 83 -2.48 6.65 9.48
CA GLU A 83 -1.57 6.98 10.57
C GLU A 83 -0.54 5.88 10.79
N ARG A 84 -1.00 4.63 10.91
CA ARG A 84 -0.13 3.46 11.10
C ARG A 84 0.89 3.27 9.98
N LEU A 85 0.51 3.57 8.74
CA LEU A 85 1.40 3.44 7.57
C LEU A 85 2.15 4.74 7.21
N GLY A 86 1.96 5.84 7.94
CA GLY A 86 2.60 7.13 7.65
C GLY A 86 2.25 7.72 6.28
N ILE A 87 1.07 7.41 5.73
CA ILE A 87 0.66 7.88 4.41
C ILE A 87 0.13 9.32 4.53
N ARG A 88 0.55 10.24 3.65
CA ARG A 88 0.01 11.62 3.67
C ARG A 88 -1.47 11.64 3.22
N ARG A 89 -2.36 12.27 4.02
CA ARG A 89 -3.81 12.36 3.75
C ARG A 89 -4.15 12.91 2.34
N GLY A 90 -3.38 13.87 1.84
CA GLY A 90 -3.58 14.44 0.49
C GLY A 90 -3.44 13.43 -0.66
N ALA A 91 -2.74 12.31 -0.45
CA ALA A 91 -2.60 11.25 -1.46
C ALA A 91 -3.90 10.45 -1.69
N ALA A 92 -4.85 10.50 -0.74
CA ALA A 92 -6.17 9.87 -0.89
C ALA A 92 -7.14 10.72 -1.72
N GLY A 93 -6.78 11.96 -2.10
CA GLY A 93 -7.66 12.85 -2.84
C GLY A 93 -8.84 13.39 -2.04
N ALA A 94 -8.76 13.36 -0.70
CA ALA A 94 -9.58 14.23 0.13
C ALA A 94 -9.00 15.65 0.00
N ARG A 95 -9.66 16.48 -0.82
CA ARG A 95 -9.64 17.93 -0.63
C ARG A 95 -10.64 18.24 0.48
#